data_AF-A0A0S8JNY2-F1
#
_entry.id   AF-A0A0S8JNY2-F1
#
_cell.length_a   1.000
_cell.length_b   1.000
_cell.length_c   1.000
_cell.angle_alpha   90.00
_cell.angle_beta   90.00
_cell.angle_gamma   90.00
#
_symmetry.space_group_name_H-M   'P 1'
#
loop_
_entity.id
_entity.type
_entity.pdbx_description
1 polymer ?
#
loop_
_entity_poly.entity_id
_entity_poly.type
_entity_poly.pdbx_seq_one_letter_code
_entity_poly.pdbx_strand_id
1 'polypeptide(L)'
;MLGPKMMDVGRHPNITLWMYSEVVGLGGEAGDFTARVRRRATFVDWDKCTGCAACGDVCPVKMWNEFESGLSRRAAIYRPFPQAVPNKFVIDRQGTPPCQAACPLHVNAQGYTALISAGKYREALA
;
A
#
# COMPACT_ATOMS: atom_id res chain seq x y z
N MET A 1 -4.81 25.35 2.96
CA MET A 1 -5.19 24.22 3.83
C MET A 1 -5.99 23.21 2.99
N LEU A 2 -5.41 22.07 2.62
CA LEU A 2 -6.04 21.11 1.68
C LEU A 2 -6.91 20.04 2.37
N GLY A 3 -6.64 19.76 3.65
CA GLY A 3 -7.28 18.68 4.41
C GLY A 3 -8.82 18.67 4.37
N PRO A 4 -9.51 19.81 4.60
CA PRO A 4 -10.98 19.84 4.53
C PRO A 4 -11.52 19.42 3.17
N LYS A 5 -10.89 19.88 2.06
CA LYS A 5 -11.32 19.52 0.70
C LYS A 5 -11.10 18.03 0.40
N MET A 6 -10.02 17.43 0.90
CA MET A 6 -9.79 15.99 0.76
C MET A 6 -10.88 15.17 1.47
N MET A 7 -11.29 15.62 2.65
CA MET A 7 -12.37 14.97 3.41
C MET A 7 -13.73 15.14 2.75
N ASP A 8 -14.03 16.33 2.23
CA ASP A 8 -15.29 16.62 1.53
C ASP A 8 -15.45 15.72 0.31
N VAL A 9 -14.43 15.65 -0.55
CA VAL A 9 -14.43 14.75 -1.72
C VAL A 9 -14.52 13.29 -1.29
N GLY A 10 -13.90 12.94 -0.15
CA GLY A 10 -13.98 11.63 0.51
C GLY A 10 -15.40 11.13 0.80
N ARG A 11 -16.34 12.04 1.02
CA ARG A 11 -17.70 11.76 1.52
C ARG A 11 -18.81 12.26 0.60
N HIS A 12 -18.45 12.80 -0.57
CA HIS A 12 -19.42 13.45 -1.44
C HIS A 12 -20.29 12.41 -2.18
N PRO A 13 -21.63 12.50 -2.15
CA PRO A 13 -22.52 11.48 -2.69
C PRO A 13 -22.42 11.32 -4.22
N ASN A 14 -22.11 12.40 -4.94
CA ASN A 14 -21.98 12.38 -6.40
C ASN A 14 -20.55 12.14 -6.91
N ILE A 15 -19.59 11.79 -6.02
CA ILE A 15 -18.21 11.54 -6.40
C ILE A 15 -17.82 10.12 -5.97
N THR A 16 -17.43 9.30 -6.94
CA THR A 16 -16.86 7.98 -6.66
C THR A 16 -15.33 8.07 -6.69
N LEU A 17 -14.70 7.78 -5.56
CA LEU A 17 -13.25 7.85 -5.42
C LEU A 17 -12.57 6.51 -5.78
N TRP A 18 -11.93 6.48 -6.94
CA TRP A 18 -11.07 5.39 -7.37
C TRP A 18 -9.64 5.64 -6.91
N MET A 19 -9.38 5.37 -5.64
CA MET A 19 -8.06 5.55 -5.03
C MET A 19 -7.12 4.43 -5.42
N TYR A 20 -5.82 4.72 -5.42
CA TYR A 20 -4.77 3.77 -5.83
C TYR A 20 -5.04 3.16 -7.22
N SER A 21 -5.57 3.99 -8.12
CA SER A 21 -6.04 3.60 -9.45
C SER A 21 -5.46 4.53 -10.52
N GLU A 22 -5.36 4.01 -11.73
CA GLU A 22 -4.71 4.69 -12.85
C GLU A 22 -5.55 4.53 -14.11
N VAL A 23 -5.72 5.60 -14.88
CA VAL A 23 -6.35 5.50 -16.20
C VAL A 23 -5.33 4.85 -17.14
N VAL A 24 -5.70 3.71 -17.73
CA VAL A 24 -4.85 2.94 -18.65
C VAL A 24 -5.29 3.06 -20.10
N GLY A 25 -6.46 3.66 -20.34
CA GLY A 25 -6.95 3.93 -21.68
C GLY A 25 -8.15 4.85 -21.64
N LEU A 26 -8.27 5.64 -22.70
CA LEU A 26 -9.41 6.51 -22.94
C LEU A 26 -9.79 6.34 -24.40
N GLY A 27 -11.09 6.21 -24.68
CA GLY A 27 -11.64 6.21 -26.02
C GLY A 27 -12.97 6.95 -26.05
N GLY A 28 -13.53 7.06 -27.25
CA GLY A 28 -14.75 7.83 -27.50
C GLY A 28 -14.47 9.25 -27.95
N GLU A 29 -15.48 10.10 -27.84
CA GLU A 29 -15.48 11.48 -28.35
C GLU A 29 -16.08 12.45 -27.32
N ALA A 30 -16.08 13.74 -27.65
CA ALA A 30 -16.54 14.78 -26.73
C ALA A 30 -18.00 14.54 -26.31
N GLY A 31 -18.21 14.25 -25.02
CA GLY A 31 -19.53 13.97 -24.43
C GLY A 31 -19.84 12.49 -24.25
N ASP A 32 -19.08 11.58 -24.89
CA ASP A 32 -19.20 10.14 -24.73
C ASP A 32 -17.82 9.48 -24.64
N PHE A 33 -17.25 9.53 -23.43
CA PHE A 33 -15.95 8.94 -23.14
C PHE A 33 -16.07 7.63 -22.41
N THR A 34 -15.32 6.63 -22.88
CA THR A 34 -15.11 5.38 -22.14
C THR A 34 -13.68 5.34 -21.61
N ALA A 35 -13.53 5.38 -20.29
CA ALA A 35 -12.25 5.25 -19.61
C ALA A 35 -12.04 3.81 -19.10
N ARG A 36 -10.84 3.27 -19.30
CA ARG A 36 -10.39 2.05 -18.64
C ARG A 36 -9.51 2.43 -17.46
N VAL A 37 -9.91 2.02 -16.26
CA VAL A 37 -9.20 2.35 -15.03
C VAL A 37 -8.66 1.07 -14.41
N ARG A 38 -7.34 1.01 -14.20
CA ARG A 38 -6.68 -0.06 -13.47
C ARG A 38 -6.62 0.32 -12.00
N ARG A 39 -7.37 -0.39 -11.17
CA ARG A 39 -7.24 -0.32 -9.71
C ARG A 39 -6.13 -1.26 -9.26
N ARG A 40 -5.07 -0.71 -8.66
CA ARG A 40 -3.95 -1.52 -8.15
C ARG A 40 -4.39 -2.29 -6.89
N ALA A 41 -3.85 -3.49 -6.71
CA ALA A 41 -4.11 -4.28 -5.52
C ALA A 41 -3.47 -3.61 -4.30
N THR A 42 -4.28 -3.29 -3.29
CA THR A 42 -3.83 -2.70 -2.03
C THR A 42 -3.27 -3.75 -1.07
N PHE A 43 -3.59 -5.03 -1.32
CA PHE A 43 -3.33 -6.19 -0.46
C PHE A 43 -3.84 -6.05 0.99
N VAL A 44 -4.73 -5.09 1.20
CA VAL A 44 -5.42 -4.83 2.46
C VAL A 44 -6.91 -4.72 2.14
N ASP A 45 -7.72 -5.46 2.87
CA ASP A 45 -9.18 -5.32 2.84
C ASP A 45 -9.54 -3.93 3.40
N TRP A 46 -9.86 -3.01 2.51
CA TRP A 46 -10.16 -1.62 2.88
C TRP A 46 -11.49 -1.47 3.62
N ASP A 47 -12.40 -2.43 3.51
CA ASP A 47 -13.66 -2.38 4.26
C ASP A 47 -13.41 -2.72 5.73
N LYS A 48 -12.44 -3.61 6.01
CA LYS A 48 -12.04 -3.98 7.38
C LYS A 48 -10.94 -3.11 7.97
N CYS A 49 -10.12 -2.45 7.14
CA CYS A 49 -9.02 -1.64 7.62
C CYS A 49 -9.53 -0.39 8.37
N THR A 50 -9.17 -0.25 9.65
CA THR A 50 -9.56 0.91 10.47
C THR A 50 -8.59 2.08 10.38
N GLY A 51 -7.41 1.89 9.79
CA GLY A 51 -6.36 2.92 9.73
C GLY A 51 -5.60 3.11 11.04
N CYS A 52 -5.61 2.12 11.95
CA CYS A 52 -5.01 2.20 13.30
C CYS A 52 -3.47 2.21 13.36
N ALA A 53 -2.77 2.03 12.24
CA ALA A 53 -1.31 2.03 12.12
C ALA A 53 -0.52 0.89 12.80
N ALA A 54 -1.15 0.04 13.63
CA ALA A 54 -0.47 -1.07 14.31
C ALA A 54 0.34 -2.00 13.39
N CYS A 55 -0.12 -2.20 12.15
CA CYS A 55 0.59 -3.01 11.16
C CYS A 55 1.92 -2.38 10.70
N GLY A 56 2.03 -1.05 10.64
CA GLY A 56 3.25 -0.35 10.28
C GLY A 56 4.32 -0.44 11.36
N ASP A 57 3.90 -0.46 12.63
CA ASP A 57 4.79 -0.54 13.79
C ASP A 57 5.49 -1.89 13.89
N VAL A 58 4.77 -2.98 13.62
CA VAL A 58 5.32 -4.35 13.68
C VAL A 58 6.07 -4.78 12.43
N CYS A 59 5.96 -4.02 11.33
CA CYS A 59 6.54 -4.39 10.05
C CYS A 59 8.09 -4.33 10.08
N PRO A 60 8.78 -5.47 9.85
CA PRO A 60 10.24 -5.52 9.89
C PRO A 60 10.88 -4.93 8.62
N VAL A 61 10.12 -4.78 7.53
CA VAL A 61 10.63 -4.31 6.25
C VAL A 61 10.55 -2.78 6.19
N LYS A 62 11.69 -2.13 5.95
CA LYS A 62 11.80 -0.68 5.78
C LYS A 62 12.19 -0.31 4.35
N MET A 63 11.47 0.64 3.77
CA MET A 63 11.63 1.15 2.40
C MET A 63 11.82 2.67 2.43
N TRP A 64 12.33 3.26 1.34
CA TRP A 64 12.39 4.72 1.23
C TRP A 64 10.98 5.31 1.11
N ASN A 65 10.75 6.44 1.77
CA ASN A 65 9.47 7.12 1.77
C ASN A 65 9.38 8.11 0.59
N GLU A 66 8.56 7.80 -0.40
CA GLU A 66 8.36 8.62 -1.59
C GLU A 66 7.62 9.93 -1.28
N PHE A 67 6.78 9.98 -0.25
CA PHE A 67 6.08 11.19 0.16
C PHE A 67 7.04 12.25 0.73
N GLU A 68 8.11 11.80 1.40
CA GLU A 68 9.17 12.66 1.94
C GLU A 68 10.39 12.72 1.01
N SER A 69 10.23 12.42 -0.28
CA SER A 69 11.30 12.48 -1.29
C SER A 69 12.54 11.66 -0.93
N GLY A 70 12.37 10.53 -0.23
CA GLY A 70 13.44 9.63 0.17
C GLY A 70 14.25 10.09 1.39
N LEU A 71 13.83 11.16 2.09
CA LEU A 71 14.53 11.66 3.28
C LEU A 71 14.31 10.78 4.52
N SER A 72 13.29 9.92 4.52
CA SER A 72 13.00 8.99 5.60
C SER A 72 12.69 7.59 5.10
N ARG A 73 12.58 6.66 6.05
CA ARG A 73 12.19 5.27 5.82
C ARG A 73 10.75 5.06 6.29
N ARG A 74 9.95 4.36 5.49
CA ARG A 74 8.60 3.88 5.84
C ARG A 74 8.56 2.34 5.91
N ALA A 75 7.52 1.80 6.53
CA ALA A 75 7.25 0.37 6.48
C ALA A 75 6.75 -0.08 5.08
N ALA A 76 6.86 -1.37 4.79
CA ALA A 76 6.28 -1.98 3.58
C ALA A 76 4.76 -1.81 3.52
N ILE A 77 4.10 -1.99 4.67
CA ILE A 77 2.69 -1.64 4.86
C ILE A 77 2.61 -0.20 5.37
N TYR A 78 1.94 0.66 4.63
CA TYR A 78 1.99 2.10 4.87
C TYR A 78 0.70 2.81 4.48
N ARG A 79 0.58 4.04 4.97
CA ARG A 79 -0.25 5.11 4.39
C ARG A 79 0.70 6.28 4.08
N PRO A 80 0.47 7.07 3.01
CA PRO A 80 1.42 8.11 2.59
C PRO A 80 1.72 9.15 3.68
N PHE A 81 0.71 9.58 4.43
CA PHE A 81 0.82 10.48 5.56
C PHE A 81 -0.37 10.29 6.53
N PRO A 82 -0.32 10.80 7.78
CA PRO A 82 -1.32 10.48 8.80
C PRO A 82 -2.75 10.93 8.49
N GLN A 83 -2.92 12.01 7.73
CA GLN A 83 -4.21 12.56 7.33
C GLN A 83 -4.61 12.15 5.89
N ALA A 84 -4.03 11.07 5.36
CA ALA A 84 -4.37 10.58 4.03
C ALA A 84 -5.86 10.23 3.94
N VAL A 85 -6.47 10.58 2.81
CA VAL A 85 -7.87 10.24 2.49
C VAL A 85 -7.85 9.33 1.26
N PRO A 86 -8.40 8.11 1.34
CA PRO A 86 -8.97 7.46 2.52
C PRO A 86 -7.87 7.12 3.53
N ASN A 87 -8.24 7.12 4.82
CA ASN A 87 -7.30 6.73 5.89
C ASN A 87 -7.18 5.19 5.95
N LYS A 88 -6.56 4.61 4.92
CA LYS A 88 -6.41 3.16 4.71
C LYS A 88 -4.97 2.85 4.38
N PHE A 89 -4.53 1.67 4.80
CA PHE A 89 -3.17 1.18 4.54
C PHE A 89 -3.14 0.39 3.23
N VAL A 90 -1.95 0.33 2.64
CA VAL A 90 -1.62 -0.50 1.48
C VAL A 90 -0.31 -1.22 1.74
N ILE A 91 -0.10 -2.37 1.11
CA ILE A 91 1.19 -3.08 1.14
C ILE A 91 1.91 -2.82 -0.19
N ASP A 92 3.12 -2.29 -0.11
CA ASP A 92 4.01 -2.21 -1.25
C ASP A 92 4.65 -3.59 -1.51
N ARG A 93 4.16 -4.27 -2.54
CA ARG A 93 4.68 -5.57 -2.96
C ARG A 93 5.53 -5.40 -4.22
N GLN A 94 6.85 -5.41 -4.05
CA GLN A 94 7.81 -5.36 -5.17
C GLN A 94 7.98 -6.71 -5.91
N GLY A 95 7.28 -7.76 -5.47
CA GLY A 95 7.27 -9.06 -6.13
C GLY A 95 7.39 -10.22 -5.15
N THR A 96 7.86 -11.37 -5.64
CA THR A 96 8.27 -12.53 -4.83
C THR A 96 9.77 -12.71 -5.03
N PRO A 97 10.58 -12.83 -3.96
CA PRO A 97 12.02 -13.06 -4.07
C PRO A 97 12.32 -14.32 -4.89
N PRO A 98 13.39 -14.34 -5.70
CA PRO A 98 13.74 -15.50 -6.51
C PRO A 98 14.00 -16.75 -5.66
N CYS A 99 14.59 -16.57 -4.47
CA CYS A 99 14.81 -17.66 -3.52
C CYS A 99 13.51 -18.30 -3.03
N GLN A 100 12.44 -17.51 -2.82
CA GLN A 100 11.13 -18.03 -2.42
C GLN A 100 10.36 -18.59 -3.61
N ALA A 101 10.47 -17.95 -4.78
CA ALA A 101 9.78 -18.39 -6.00
C ALA A 101 10.31 -19.73 -6.52
N ALA A 102 11.62 -19.96 -6.43
CA ALA A 102 12.27 -21.18 -6.94
C ALA A 102 12.38 -22.30 -5.90
N CYS A 103 12.13 -22.04 -4.60
CA CYS A 103 12.32 -23.05 -3.58
C CYS A 103 11.19 -24.11 -3.65
N PRO A 104 11.51 -25.38 -3.90
CA PRO A 104 10.50 -26.46 -3.96
C PRO A 104 9.85 -26.74 -2.60
N LEU A 105 10.45 -26.25 -1.51
CA LEU A 105 9.95 -26.40 -0.14
C LEU A 105 9.19 -25.17 0.35
N HIS A 106 8.99 -24.16 -0.52
CA HIS A 106 8.27 -22.92 -0.19
C HIS A 106 8.81 -22.16 1.04
N VAL A 107 10.12 -22.24 1.30
CA VAL A 107 10.74 -21.53 2.43
C VAL A 107 10.71 -20.02 2.22
N ASN A 108 10.38 -19.28 3.28
CA ASN A 108 10.35 -17.82 3.26
C ASN A 108 11.67 -17.23 3.78
N ALA A 109 12.74 -17.37 2.98
CA ALA A 109 14.06 -16.87 3.34
C ALA A 109 14.09 -15.34 3.57
N GLN A 110 13.32 -14.57 2.80
CA GLN A 110 13.24 -13.11 2.96
C GLN A 110 12.54 -12.72 4.27
N GLY A 111 11.48 -13.42 4.65
CA GLY A 111 10.80 -13.21 5.93
C GLY A 111 11.74 -13.46 7.10
N TYR A 112 12.50 -14.56 7.05
CA TYR A 112 13.53 -14.86 8.04
C TYR A 112 14.59 -13.76 8.15
N THR A 113 15.21 -13.37 7.04
CA THR A 113 16.26 -12.33 7.06
C THR A 113 15.73 -10.97 7.53
N ALA A 114 14.50 -10.61 7.15
CA ALA A 114 13.85 -9.39 7.62
C ALA A 114 13.65 -9.39 9.15
N LEU A 115 13.13 -10.48 9.72
CA LEU A 115 12.90 -10.59 11.16
C LEU A 115 14.22 -10.62 11.95
N ILE A 116 15.24 -11.34 11.47
CA ILE A 116 16.57 -11.36 12.07
C ILE A 116 17.22 -9.98 12.04
N SER A 117 17.10 -9.25 10.92
CA SER A 117 17.62 -7.88 10.81
C SER A 117 16.95 -6.90 11.79
N ALA A 118 15.72 -7.21 12.22
CA ALA A 118 14.97 -6.46 13.22
C ALA A 118 15.22 -6.97 14.66
N GLY A 119 16.14 -7.92 14.87
CA GLY A 119 16.43 -8.51 16.19
C GLY A 119 15.36 -9.47 16.72
N LYS A 120 14.39 -9.86 15.88
CA LYS A 120 13.24 -10.69 16.26
C LYS A 120 13.53 -12.19 16.09
N TYR A 121 14.57 -12.69 16.75
CA TYR A 121 15.07 -14.06 16.56
C TYR A 121 14.04 -15.15 16.83
N ARG A 122 13.20 -14.97 17.86
CA ARG A 122 12.16 -15.96 18.21
C ARG A 122 11.03 -16.00 17.18
N GLU A 123 10.57 -14.84 16.71
CA GLU A 123 9.55 -14.76 15.65
C GLU A 123 10.07 -15.32 14.33
N ALA A 124 11.38 -15.21 14.06
CA ALA A 124 12.00 -15.73 12.85
C ALA A 124 12.05 -17.27 12.79
N LEU A 125 12.04 -17.94 13.95
CA LEU A 125 12.15 -19.40 14.05
C LEU A 125 10.80 -20.10 14.29
N ALA A 126 9.73 -19.33 14.49
CA ALA A 126 8.37 -19.84 14.70
C ALA A 126 7.70 -20.18 13.35
#